data_AF-A0A1B6M4G8-F1
#
_entry.id   AF-A0A1B6M4G8-F1
#
_cell.length_a   1.000
_cell.length_b   1.000
_cell.length_c   1.000
_cell.angle_alpha   90.00
_cell.angle_beta   90.00
_cell.angle_gamma   90.00
#
_symmetry.space_group_name_H-M   'P 1'
#
loop_
_entity.id
_entity.type
_entity.pdbx_description
1 polymer ?
#
loop_
_entity_poly.entity_id
_entity_poly.type
_entity_poly.pdbx_seq_one_letter_code
_entity_poly.pdbx_strand_id
1 'polypeptide(L)'
;SFHYSAMNRNSDNKRESDAPAELESQFILRLPPEPSKALREALRSGATSLKDRLSIKIENDMRYGEVRVDHWLMHAKVLDLPTIIESMKTIDKKSFYKTADICQIVICKEEDDHTTTDDESQPYLDP
;
A
#
# COMPACT_ATOMS: atom_id res chain seq x y z
N SER A 1 -54.84 -10.89 29.37
CA SER A 1 -54.42 -11.70 30.54
C SER A 1 -54.35 -13.14 30.09
N PHE A 2 -53.21 -13.82 30.04
CA PHE A 2 -52.15 -13.88 31.02
C PHE A 2 -50.76 -13.85 30.39
N HIS A 3 -49.88 -13.10 31.06
CA HIS A 3 -48.43 -13.08 30.94
C HIS A 3 -47.85 -13.87 32.14
N TYR A 4 -46.55 -14.20 32.06
CA TYR A 4 -45.66 -14.96 32.97
C TYR A 4 -45.55 -16.48 32.69
N SER A 5 -44.37 -17.12 32.61
CA SER A 5 -42.99 -16.66 32.89
C SER A 5 -41.95 -17.65 32.34
N ALA A 6 -40.87 -17.09 31.79
CA ALA A 6 -39.45 -17.39 31.99
C ALA A 6 -38.82 -18.79 31.79
N MET A 7 -37.65 -18.68 31.11
CA MET A 7 -36.41 -19.46 31.22
C MET A 7 -36.29 -20.76 30.42
N ASN A 8 -35.61 -20.66 29.27
CA ASN A 8 -34.42 -21.48 29.10
C ASN A 8 -33.27 -20.64 28.52
N ARG A 9 -32.20 -20.50 29.33
CA ARG A 9 -30.90 -19.99 28.90
C ARG A 9 -30.30 -21.08 28.00
N ASN A 10 -30.08 -20.78 26.73
CA ASN A 10 -28.97 -21.40 26.02
C ASN A 10 -28.19 -20.30 25.31
N SER A 11 -27.00 -20.10 25.84
CA SER A 11 -25.90 -19.33 25.30
C SER A 11 -25.47 -19.92 23.95
N ASP A 12 -25.93 -19.33 22.86
CA ASP A 12 -25.27 -19.46 21.57
C ASP A 12 -24.61 -18.12 21.24
N ASN A 13 -23.56 -17.79 22.01
CA ASN A 13 -22.44 -16.99 21.50
C ASN A 13 -21.76 -17.85 20.41
N LYS A 14 -22.40 -17.96 19.25
CA LYS A 14 -21.80 -18.56 18.07
C LYS A 14 -20.75 -17.59 17.58
N ARG A 15 -19.53 -17.88 18.00
CA ARG A 15 -18.31 -17.12 17.75
C ARG A 15 -18.27 -16.65 16.30
N GLU A 16 -18.14 -15.35 16.12
CA GLU A 16 -17.85 -14.68 14.85
C GLU A 16 -16.41 -14.98 14.40
N SER A 17 -15.90 -16.20 14.62
CA SER A 17 -14.45 -16.50 14.69
C SER A 17 -13.88 -17.33 13.56
N ASP A 18 -14.64 -17.62 12.49
CA ASP A 18 -14.14 -18.45 11.37
C ASP A 18 -13.86 -17.65 10.10
N ALA A 19 -13.97 -16.32 10.12
CA ALA A 19 -13.44 -15.51 9.03
C ALA A 19 -11.90 -15.47 9.16
N PRO A 20 -11.14 -15.85 8.12
CA PRO A 20 -9.69 -15.67 8.15
C PRO A 20 -9.38 -14.20 8.40
N ALA A 21 -8.41 -13.93 9.29
CA ALA A 21 -7.97 -12.57 9.55
C ALA A 21 -7.49 -11.95 8.23
N GLU A 22 -8.06 -10.79 7.87
CA GLU A 22 -7.58 -10.02 6.72
C GLU A 22 -6.18 -9.50 7.03
N LEU A 23 -5.21 -9.89 6.19
CA LEU A 23 -3.83 -9.44 6.33
C LEU A 23 -3.69 -8.01 5.83
N GLU A 24 -2.93 -7.19 6.57
CA GLU A 24 -2.57 -5.85 6.12
C GLU A 24 -1.65 -5.94 4.90
N SER A 25 -1.99 -5.23 3.82
CA SER A 25 -1.18 -5.13 2.61
C SER A 25 -0.29 -3.90 2.65
N GLN A 26 1.02 -4.08 2.46
CA GLN A 26 1.99 -2.99 2.52
C GLN A 26 2.89 -2.99 1.27
N PHE A 27 3.25 -1.79 0.80
CA PHE A 27 4.15 -1.59 -0.34
C PHE A 27 5.06 -0.39 -0.12
N ILE A 28 6.17 -0.32 -0.86
CA ILE A 28 7.05 0.85 -0.86
C ILE A 28 6.50 1.90 -1.84
N LEU A 29 6.30 3.15 -1.40
CA LEU A 29 6.03 4.28 -2.29
C LEU A 29 7.31 5.09 -2.51
N ARG A 30 7.78 5.19 -3.76
CA ARG A 30 8.94 5.99 -4.15
C ARG A 30 8.47 7.20 -4.95
N LEU A 31 8.76 8.39 -4.42
CA LEU A 31 8.44 9.68 -5.03
C LEU A 31 9.71 10.37 -5.56
N PRO A 32 9.58 11.31 -6.51
CA PRO A 32 10.64 12.25 -6.85
C PRO A 32 11.09 13.06 -5.62
N PRO A 33 12.33 13.59 -5.61
CA PRO A 33 12.92 14.23 -4.43
C PRO A 33 12.07 15.35 -3.82
N GLU A 34 11.53 16.26 -4.64
CA GLU A 34 10.77 17.42 -4.14
C GLU A 34 9.41 17.03 -3.51
N PRO A 35 8.51 16.29 -4.18
CA PRO A 35 7.28 15.78 -3.57
C PRO A 35 7.56 14.94 -2.32
N SER A 36 8.63 14.14 -2.33
CA SER A 36 9.00 13.29 -1.17
C SER A 36 9.34 14.12 0.07
N LYS A 37 10.03 15.25 -0.11
CA LYS A 37 10.41 16.15 0.99
C LYS A 37 9.18 16.84 1.57
N ALA A 38 8.31 17.35 0.70
CA ALA A 38 7.05 17.99 1.11
C ALA A 38 6.14 17.02 1.88
N LEU A 39 5.97 15.80 1.37
CA LEU A 39 5.19 14.76 2.05
C LEU A 39 5.81 14.37 3.40
N ARG A 40 7.14 14.25 3.47
CA ARG A 40 7.84 13.93 4.72
C ARG A 40 7.64 15.00 5.79
N GLU A 41 7.65 16.28 5.41
CA GLU A 41 7.39 17.39 6.33
C GLU A 41 5.93 17.37 6.80
N ALA A 42 4.98 17.10 5.90
CA ALA A 42 3.57 16.93 6.23
C ALA A 42 3.30 15.82 7.26
N LEU A 43 3.94 14.67 7.07
CA LEU A 43 3.80 13.52 7.98
C LEU A 43 4.36 13.82 9.37
N ARG A 44 5.47 14.56 9.45
CA ARG A 44 6.11 14.91 10.72
C ARG A 44 5.35 15.96 11.53
N SER A 45 4.66 16.88 10.87
CA SER A 45 3.86 17.90 11.57
C SER A 45 2.58 17.33 12.18
N GLY A 46 2.24 16.07 11.89
CA GLY A 46 1.01 15.43 12.38
C GLY A 46 -0.25 16.08 11.80
N ALA A 47 -0.13 16.73 10.63
CA ALA A 47 -1.22 17.44 10.01
C ALA A 47 -2.40 16.49 9.74
N THR A 48 -3.57 16.83 10.26
CA THR A 48 -4.84 16.11 10.02
C THR A 48 -5.28 16.16 8.56
N SER A 49 -4.70 17.06 7.76
CA SER A 49 -4.99 17.28 6.33
C SER A 49 -4.26 16.33 5.37
N LEU A 50 -3.54 15.30 5.84
CA LEU A 50 -2.83 14.37 4.96
C LEU A 50 -3.75 13.76 3.89
N LYS A 51 -5.02 13.47 4.24
CA LYS A 51 -6.02 12.92 3.31
C LYS A 51 -6.31 13.83 2.12
N ASP A 52 -6.22 15.15 2.31
CA ASP A 52 -6.44 16.13 1.23
C ASP A 52 -5.17 16.34 0.39
N ARG A 53 -4.02 15.96 0.94
CA ARG A 53 -2.70 16.18 0.35
C ARG A 53 -2.18 14.99 -0.45
N LEU A 54 -2.46 13.77 -0.01
CA LEU A 54 -1.99 12.53 -0.64
C LEU A 54 -3.17 11.72 -1.19
N SER A 55 -3.14 11.42 -2.48
CA SER A 55 -4.04 10.44 -3.10
C SER A 55 -3.28 9.46 -3.97
N ILE A 56 -3.65 8.19 -3.92
CA ILE A 56 -3.07 7.12 -4.73
C ILE A 56 -4.24 6.46 -5.46
N LYS A 57 -4.16 6.40 -6.78
CA LYS A 57 -5.10 5.69 -7.63
C LYS A 57 -4.33 4.69 -8.47
N ILE A 58 -4.67 3.42 -8.35
CA ILE A 58 -4.08 2.36 -9.15
C ILE A 58 -5.13 1.89 -10.15
N GLU A 59 -4.71 1.65 -11.39
CA GLU A 59 -5.57 1.15 -12.45
C GLU A 59 -5.96 -0.31 -12.20
N ASN A 60 -6.99 -0.78 -12.91
CA ASN A 60 -7.51 -2.14 -12.73
C ASN A 60 -6.49 -3.24 -13.05
N ASP A 61 -5.49 -2.94 -13.89
CA ASP A 61 -4.42 -3.88 -14.23
C ASP A 61 -3.36 -4.03 -13.13
N MET A 62 -3.43 -3.19 -12.09
CA MET A 62 -2.52 -3.15 -10.95
C MET A 62 -1.04 -2.92 -11.33
N ARG A 63 -0.77 -2.39 -12.52
CA ARG A 63 0.60 -2.09 -13.00
C ARG A 63 0.85 -0.60 -13.13
N TYR A 64 -0.19 0.19 -13.38
CA TYR A 64 -0.09 1.63 -13.55
C TYR A 64 -1.03 2.38 -12.62
N GLY A 65 -0.79 3.68 -12.47
CA GLY A 65 -1.63 4.53 -11.64
C GLY A 65 -1.14 5.97 -11.58
N GLU A 66 -1.80 6.75 -10.74
CA GLU A 66 -1.50 8.14 -10.48
C GLU A 66 -1.32 8.37 -8.98
N VAL A 67 -0.29 9.14 -8.62
CA VAL A 67 -0.07 9.60 -7.26
C VAL A 67 -0.06 11.11 -7.24
N ARG A 68 -0.88 11.67 -6.36
CA ARG A 68 -0.92 13.12 -6.10
C ARG A 68 -0.36 13.41 -4.73
N VAL A 69 0.56 14.37 -4.67
CA VAL A 69 1.04 14.99 -3.43
C VAL A 69 0.87 16.49 -3.58
N ASP A 70 0.06 17.13 -2.75
CA ASP A 70 -0.25 18.56 -2.82
C ASP A 70 -0.73 19.00 -4.22
N HIS A 71 0.16 19.63 -4.99
CA HIS A 71 -0.08 20.08 -6.37
C HIS A 71 0.62 19.21 -7.42
N TRP A 72 1.54 18.33 -7.01
CA TRP A 72 2.23 17.39 -7.90
C TRP A 72 1.30 16.25 -8.27
N LEU A 73 1.09 16.06 -9.57
CA LEU A 73 0.47 14.88 -10.15
C LEU A 73 1.57 14.07 -10.86
N MET A 74 1.68 12.79 -10.54
CA MET A 74 2.76 11.92 -11.01
C MET A 74 2.20 10.61 -11.52
N HIS A 75 2.76 10.13 -12.63
CA HIS A 75 2.53 8.78 -13.12
C HIS A 75 3.24 7.78 -12.23
N ALA A 76 2.56 6.70 -11.91
CA ALA A 76 3.05 5.64 -11.04
C ALA A 76 3.09 4.31 -11.78
N LYS A 77 4.17 3.55 -11.56
CA LYS A 77 4.29 2.17 -12.01
C LYS A 77 4.52 1.25 -10.82
N VAL A 78 3.75 0.17 -10.75
CA VAL A 78 3.89 -0.89 -9.74
C VAL A 78 4.86 -1.93 -10.26
N LEU A 79 5.96 -2.12 -9.54
CA LEU A 79 7.01 -3.09 -9.86
C LEU A 79 7.14 -4.10 -8.72
N ASP A 80 7.46 -5.33 -9.11
CA ASP A 80 7.79 -6.39 -8.17
C ASP A 80 9.26 -6.23 -7.73
N LEU A 81 9.50 -6.32 -6.43
CA LEU A 81 10.85 -6.29 -5.86
C LEU A 81 11.51 -7.67 -6.07
N PRO A 82 12.83 -7.71 -6.34
CA PRO A 82 13.56 -8.96 -6.49
C PRO A 82 13.69 -9.75 -5.17
N THR A 83 13.30 -9.15 -4.06
CA THR A 83 13.45 -9.70 -2.69
C THR A 83 12.19 -9.44 -1.88
N ILE A 84 11.86 -10.36 -0.97
CA ILE A 84 10.84 -10.18 0.06
C ILE A 84 11.43 -9.34 1.19
N ILE A 85 10.73 -8.27 1.58
CA ILE A 85 11.07 -7.41 2.72
C ILE A 85 10.02 -7.63 3.81
N GLU A 86 10.44 -7.96 5.03
CA GLU A 86 9.52 -8.05 6.16
C GLU A 86 9.40 -6.69 6.86
N SER A 87 8.18 -6.19 7.05
CA SER A 87 7.94 -5.07 7.96
C SER A 87 7.77 -5.60 9.38
N MET A 88 8.41 -4.92 10.32
CA MET A 88 8.38 -5.30 11.73
C MET A 88 8.10 -4.10 12.63
N LYS A 89 7.27 -4.32 13.65
CA LYS A 89 7.06 -3.35 14.73
C LYS A 89 7.79 -3.75 15.98
N THR A 90 8.18 -2.77 16.77
CA THR A 90 8.80 -2.94 18.08
C THR A 90 8.30 -1.88 19.05
N ILE A 91 8.31 -2.21 20.33
CA ILE A 91 7.97 -1.28 21.43
C ILE A 91 9.24 -0.94 22.23
N ASP A 92 10.19 -1.88 22.32
CA ASP A 92 11.38 -1.84 23.16
C ASP A 92 12.70 -1.76 22.37
N LYS A 93 12.64 -1.84 21.03
CA LYS A 93 13.78 -1.95 20.10
C LYS A 93 14.64 -3.20 20.30
N LYS A 94 14.10 -4.24 20.97
CA LYS A 94 14.76 -5.53 21.19
C LYS A 94 13.93 -6.67 20.61
N SER A 95 12.64 -6.65 20.91
CA SER A 95 11.66 -7.61 20.41
C SER A 95 10.99 -7.03 19.17
N PHE A 96 11.06 -7.77 18.07
CA PHE A 96 10.48 -7.38 16.78
C PHE A 96 9.40 -8.37 16.39
N TYR A 97 8.26 -7.84 15.96
CA TYR A 97 7.08 -8.60 15.58
C TYR A 97 6.75 -8.32 14.13
N LYS A 98 6.68 -9.36 13.31
CA LYS A 98 6.32 -9.26 11.89
C LYS A 98 4.93 -8.65 11.74
N THR A 99 4.80 -7.71 10.79
CA THR A 99 3.53 -7.07 10.47
C THR A 99 3.06 -7.37 9.05
N ALA A 100 3.96 -7.38 8.07
CA ALA A 100 3.62 -7.74 6.68
C ALA A 100 4.85 -8.20 5.90
N ASP A 101 4.59 -8.89 4.78
CA ASP A 101 5.55 -9.10 3.71
C ASP A 101 5.38 -8.02 2.64
N ILE A 102 6.46 -7.38 2.22
CA ILE A 102 6.50 -6.35 1.19
C ILE A 102 7.32 -6.90 0.02
N CYS A 103 6.67 -7.05 -1.14
CA CYS A 103 7.28 -7.54 -2.37
C CYS A 103 7.07 -6.58 -3.55
N GLN A 104 6.51 -5.40 -3.32
CA GLN A 104 6.20 -4.43 -4.38
C GLN A 104 6.63 -3.02 -4.04
N ILE A 105 6.93 -2.26 -5.10
CA ILE A 105 7.23 -0.83 -5.05
C ILE A 105 6.42 -0.08 -6.10
N VAL A 106 5.83 1.04 -5.68
CA VAL A 106 5.16 2.01 -6.54
C VAL A 106 6.15 3.14 -6.80
N ILE A 107 6.64 3.25 -8.03
CA ILE A 107 7.59 4.30 -8.43
C ILE A 107 6.84 5.40 -9.18
N CYS A 108 6.92 6.62 -8.66
CA CYS A 108 6.31 7.80 -9.25
C CYS A 108 7.33 8.61 -10.06
N LYS A 109 6.91 9.12 -11.21
CA LYS A 109 7.67 10.01 -12.09
C LYS A 109 6.82 11.25 -12.44
N GLU A 110 7.48 12.38 -12.62
CA GLU A 110 6.86 13.57 -13.21
C GLU A 110 6.69 13.35 -14.73
N GLU A 111 5.63 13.90 -15.33
CA GLU A 111 5.48 14.00 -16.80
C GLU A 111 6.60 14.94 -17.32
N ASP A 112 7.41 14.66 -18.35
CA ASP A 112 7.41 13.66 -19.41
C ASP A 112 8.78 12.94 -19.46
N ASP A 113 8.76 11.62 -19.66
CA ASP A 113 9.77 11.00 -20.54
C ASP A 113 9.02 10.09 -21.52
N HIS A 114 8.43 10.73 -22.54
CA HIS A 114 8.14 10.09 -23.81
C HIS A 114 9.48 9.69 -24.46
N THR A 115 10.16 8.69 -23.90
CA THR A 115 11.19 7.93 -24.60
C THR A 115 10.56 6.64 -25.09
N THR A 116 10.04 6.74 -26.32
CA THR A 116 9.96 5.65 -27.27
C THR A 116 11.26 4.86 -27.26
N THR A 117 11.25 3.62 -26.78
CA THR A 117 12.02 2.50 -27.36
C THR A 117 11.37 1.20 -26.90
N ASP A 118 10.53 0.65 -27.78
CA ASP A 118 10.47 -0.78 -28.00
C ASP A 118 11.91 -1.26 -28.30
N ASP A 119 12.62 -1.77 -27.31
CA ASP A 119 13.92 -2.42 -27.49
C ASP A 119 13.79 -3.93 -27.31
N GLU A 120 13.02 -4.57 -28.21
CA GLU A 120 12.98 -6.02 -28.37
C GLU A 120 12.88 -6.36 -29.87
N SER A 121 13.95 -6.09 -30.63
CA SER A 121 14.30 -6.92 -31.79
C SER A 121 15.70 -6.60 -32.32
N GLN A 122 16.72 -7.34 -31.86
CA GLN A 122 17.86 -7.67 -32.73
C GLN A 122 18.12 -9.17 -32.66
N PRO A 123 17.95 -9.93 -33.76
CA PRO A 123 18.37 -11.32 -33.82
C PRO A 123 19.90 -11.35 -33.90
N TYR A 124 20.52 -12.11 -33.00
CA TYR A 124 21.96 -12.37 -33.00
C TYR A 124 22.40 -12.94 -34.35
N LEU A 125 23.29 -12.23 -35.04
CA LEU A 125 24.09 -12.77 -36.15
C LEU A 125 25.37 -13.34 -35.54
N ASP A 126 25.48 -14.67 -35.50
CA ASP A 126 26.73 -15.39 -35.23
C ASP A 126 27.67 -15.28 -36.45
N PRO A 127 28.98 -15.03 -36.26
CA PRO A 127 30.02 -15.41 -37.21
C PRO A 127 30.40 -16.89 -37.10
#